data_AF-A0A7X2XLZ5-F1
#
_entry.id   AF-A0A7X2XLZ5-F1
#
_cell.length_a   1.000
_cell.length_b   1.000
_cell.length_c   1.000
_cell.angle_alpha   90.00
_cell.angle_beta   90.00
_cell.angle_gamma   90.00
#
_symmetry.space_group_name_H-M   'P 1'
#
loop_
_entity.id
_entity.type
_entity.pdbx_description
1 polymer ?
#
loop_
_entity_poly.entity_id
_entity_poly.type
_entity_poly.pdbx_seq_one_letter_code
_entity_poly.pdbx_strand_id
1 'polypeptide(L)'
;VYDKPMIYYPLSTLMLAGIKDILIISTPQDLPRFKDLLLDGSEFGIKLSYAEQPSPDGLAQAFLIGEEFIGDDSVALILGDNIYHGPGLSTMLQKAAKKEKGATVFGYQVKDPERFGVVEFDTDMNAISIEEKPEYPRSNYA
;
A
#
# COMPACT_ATOMS: atom_id res chain seq x y z
N VAL A 1 10.63 -3.79 -11.88
CA VAL A 1 11.48 -2.65 -12.23
C VAL A 1 12.89 -3.13 -12.51
N TYR A 2 13.47 -2.65 -13.60
CA TYR A 2 14.63 -3.21 -14.32
C TYR A 2 14.41 -4.63 -14.85
N ASP A 3 14.57 -5.65 -14.02
CA ASP A 3 14.62 -7.07 -14.37
C ASP A 3 13.40 -7.89 -13.89
N LYS A 4 12.45 -7.24 -13.19
CA LYS A 4 11.27 -7.89 -12.58
C LYS A 4 9.99 -7.14 -12.98
N PRO A 5 8.81 -7.76 -12.92
CA PRO A 5 7.54 -7.03 -13.00
C PRO A 5 7.42 -5.95 -11.90
N MET A 6 6.65 -4.89 -12.15
CA MET A 6 6.49 -3.79 -11.19
C MET A 6 5.83 -4.25 -9.87
N ILE A 7 4.81 -5.11 -9.96
CA ILE A 7 4.06 -5.63 -8.79
C ILE A 7 4.92 -6.38 -7.76
N TYR A 8 6.10 -6.87 -8.15
CA TYR A 8 7.00 -7.59 -7.25
C TYR A 8 7.50 -6.70 -6.10
N TYR A 9 7.59 -5.39 -6.34
CA TYR A 9 8.09 -4.42 -5.36
C TYR A 9 7.10 -4.19 -4.21
N PRO A 10 5.83 -3.81 -4.46
CA PRO A 10 4.86 -3.71 -3.39
C PRO A 10 4.54 -5.06 -2.75
N LEU A 11 4.53 -6.16 -3.52
CA LEU A 11 4.36 -7.51 -2.96
C LEU A 11 5.48 -7.83 -1.95
N SER A 12 6.74 -7.57 -2.31
CA SER A 12 7.87 -7.76 -1.38
C SER A 12 7.76 -6.88 -0.13
N THR A 13 7.16 -5.70 -0.25
CA THR A 13 6.96 -4.79 0.90
C THR A 13 5.96 -5.39 1.90
N LEU A 14 4.84 -5.94 1.43
CA LEU A 14 3.89 -6.66 2.29
C LEU A 14 4.53 -7.89 2.94
N MET A 15 5.31 -8.66 2.17
CA MET A 15 6.03 -9.82 2.69
C MET A 15 7.07 -9.43 3.75
N LEU A 16 7.80 -8.33 3.58
CA LEU A 16 8.74 -7.80 4.59
C LEU A 16 8.04 -7.33 5.87
N ALA A 17 6.77 -6.91 5.79
CA ALA A 17 5.93 -6.63 6.94
C ALA A 17 5.46 -7.90 7.67
N GLY A 18 5.62 -9.08 7.06
CA GLY A 18 5.19 -10.37 7.57
C GLY A 18 3.79 -10.80 7.13
N ILE A 19 3.17 -10.09 6.18
CA ILE A 19 1.82 -10.39 5.69
C ILE A 19 1.88 -11.55 4.70
N LYS A 20 0.98 -12.53 4.87
CA LYS A 20 0.95 -13.78 4.08
C LYS A 20 -0.36 -14.05 3.35
N ASP A 21 -1.47 -13.40 3.70
CA ASP A 21 -2.71 -13.47 2.93
C ASP A 21 -2.89 -12.11 2.25
N ILE A 22 -2.90 -12.08 0.92
CA ILE A 22 -2.84 -10.86 0.13
C ILE A 22 -3.89 -10.90 -0.98
N LEU A 23 -4.71 -9.85 -1.08
CA LEU A 23 -5.65 -9.63 -2.16
C LEU A 23 -5.04 -8.72 -3.23
N ILE A 24 -4.98 -9.19 -4.46
CA ILE A 24 -4.58 -8.41 -5.63
C ILE A 24 -5.85 -7.91 -6.33
N ILE A 25 -6.01 -6.59 -6.38
CA ILE A 25 -7.10 -5.92 -7.06
C ILE A 25 -6.57 -5.32 -8.37
N SER A 26 -7.22 -5.61 -9.49
CA SER A 26 -6.84 -5.11 -10.80
C SER A 26 -8.06 -4.95 -11.71
N THR A 27 -7.90 -4.28 -12.86
CA THR A 27 -8.91 -4.23 -13.90
C THR A 27 -9.32 -5.65 -14.37
N PRO A 28 -10.56 -5.87 -14.82
CA PRO A 28 -10.99 -7.16 -15.38
C PRO A 28 -10.09 -7.65 -16.52
N GLN A 29 -9.52 -6.73 -17.29
CA GLN A 29 -8.65 -7.04 -18.42
C GLN A 29 -7.26 -7.52 -18.00
N ASP A 30 -6.67 -6.96 -16.94
CA ASP A 30 -5.32 -7.29 -16.51
C ASP A 30 -5.26 -8.33 -15.38
N LEU A 31 -6.36 -8.54 -14.64
CA LEU A 31 -6.41 -9.52 -13.54
C LEU A 31 -5.98 -10.95 -13.97
N PRO A 32 -6.37 -11.47 -15.16
CA PRO A 32 -5.87 -12.77 -15.62
C PRO A 32 -4.35 -12.81 -15.77
N ARG A 33 -3.72 -11.71 -16.21
CA ARG A 33 -2.25 -11.64 -16.36
C ARG A 33 -1.53 -11.67 -15.02
N PHE A 34 -2.12 -11.05 -13.99
CA PHE A 34 -1.58 -11.14 -12.64
C PHE A 34 -1.72 -12.55 -12.07
N LYS A 35 -2.83 -13.25 -12.34
CA LYS A 35 -3.01 -14.66 -11.98
C LYS A 35 -1.99 -15.56 -12.67
N ASP A 36 -1.76 -15.38 -13.96
CA ASP A 36 -0.76 -16.16 -14.70
C ASP A 36 0.66 -15.92 -14.19
N LEU A 37 0.96 -14.69 -13.75
CA LEU A 37 2.28 -14.31 -13.25
C LEU A 37 2.56 -14.81 -11.82
N LEU A 38 1.57 -14.74 -10.92
CA LEU A 38 1.77 -14.92 -9.49
C LEU A 38 1.08 -16.17 -8.92
N LEU A 39 0.22 -16.81 -9.70
CA LEU A 39 -0.53 -18.03 -9.35
C LEU A 39 -1.25 -17.87 -8.01
N ASP A 40 -1.16 -18.84 -7.10
CA ASP A 40 -1.75 -18.77 -5.77
C ASP A 40 -0.79 -18.24 -4.69
N GLY A 41 0.44 -17.86 -5.08
CA GLY A 41 1.50 -17.42 -4.17
C GLY A 41 2.24 -18.54 -3.43
N SER A 42 1.91 -19.81 -3.67
CA SER A 42 2.52 -20.95 -2.96
C SER A 42 4.04 -21.02 -3.16
N GLU A 43 4.56 -20.62 -4.33
CA GLU A 43 5.99 -20.52 -4.61
C GLU A 43 6.73 -19.53 -3.70
N PHE A 44 6.02 -18.56 -3.14
CA PHE A 44 6.56 -17.56 -2.20
C PHE A 44 6.20 -17.86 -0.73
N GLY A 45 5.47 -18.95 -0.47
CA GLY A 45 4.99 -19.28 0.88
C GLY A 45 3.92 -18.32 1.42
N ILE A 46 3.15 -17.70 0.51
CA ILE A 46 2.01 -16.82 0.81
C ILE A 46 0.74 -17.33 0.11
N LYS A 47 -0.40 -16.72 0.41
CA LYS A 47 -1.69 -16.96 -0.24
C LYS A 47 -2.10 -15.70 -0.98
N LEU A 48 -2.34 -15.84 -2.28
CA LEU A 48 -2.82 -14.76 -3.14
C LEU A 48 -4.28 -15.01 -3.53
N SER A 49 -5.10 -13.98 -3.29
CA SER A 49 -6.48 -13.88 -3.75
C SER A 49 -6.59 -12.77 -4.79
N TYR A 50 -7.63 -12.78 -5.61
CA TYR A 50 -7.77 -11.87 -6.74
C TYR A 50 -9.19 -11.33 -6.84
N ALA A 51 -9.32 -10.01 -7.02
CA ALA A 51 -10.61 -9.36 -7.24
C ALA A 51 -10.54 -8.33 -8.37
N GLU A 52 -11.65 -8.18 -9.09
CA GLU A 52 -11.77 -7.22 -10.17
C GLU A 52 -12.19 -5.84 -9.64
N GLN A 53 -11.58 -4.79 -10.17
CA GLN A 53 -12.02 -3.41 -10.03
C GLN A 53 -12.59 -2.93 -11.38
N PRO A 54 -13.94 -2.85 -11.52
CA PRO A 54 -14.56 -2.53 -12.80
C PRO A 54 -14.22 -1.12 -13.32
N SER A 55 -14.04 -0.16 -12.42
CA SER A 55 -13.73 1.24 -12.72
C SER A 55 -12.81 1.82 -11.63
N PRO A 56 -11.87 2.72 -11.96
CA PRO A 56 -10.96 3.33 -10.99
C PRO A 56 -11.63 4.47 -10.21
N ASP A 57 -12.58 4.15 -9.32
CA ASP A 57 -13.39 5.15 -8.61
C ASP A 57 -12.73 5.69 -7.33
N GLY A 58 -11.42 5.41 -7.15
CA GLY A 58 -10.61 5.89 -6.04
C GLY A 58 -10.06 4.77 -5.14
N LEU A 59 -9.03 5.11 -4.36
CA LEU A 59 -8.29 4.13 -3.55
C LEU A 59 -9.12 3.49 -2.44
N ALA A 60 -10.07 4.24 -1.88
CA ALA A 60 -10.96 3.73 -0.83
C ALA A 60 -11.86 2.58 -1.31
N GLN A 61 -12.10 2.47 -2.63
CA GLN A 61 -12.86 1.38 -3.22
C GLN A 61 -12.21 0.01 -2.97
N ALA A 62 -10.89 -0.04 -2.72
CA ALA A 62 -10.19 -1.26 -2.37
C ALA A 62 -10.77 -1.94 -1.11
N PHE A 63 -11.21 -1.15 -0.12
CA PHE A 63 -11.82 -1.69 1.10
C PHE A 63 -13.25 -2.21 0.89
N LEU A 64 -13.96 -1.69 -0.11
CA LEU A 64 -15.28 -2.20 -0.50
C LEU A 64 -15.15 -3.51 -1.28
N ILE A 65 -14.24 -3.55 -2.25
CA ILE A 65 -13.96 -4.76 -3.05
C ILE A 65 -13.40 -5.88 -2.16
N GLY A 66 -12.54 -5.52 -1.21
CA GLY A 66 -11.90 -6.45 -0.30
C GLY A 66 -12.66 -6.73 0.99
N GLU A 67 -13.89 -6.24 1.17
CA GLU A 67 -14.64 -6.33 2.44
C GLU A 67 -14.68 -7.77 2.98
N GLU A 68 -15.13 -8.72 2.16
CA GLU A 68 -15.21 -10.14 2.55
C GLU A 68 -13.83 -10.77 2.79
N PHE A 69 -12.81 -10.30 2.07
CA PHE A 69 -11.43 -10.79 2.24
C PHE A 69 -10.81 -10.29 3.55
N ILE A 70 -11.10 -9.05 3.94
CA ILE A 70 -10.61 -8.43 5.17
C ILE A 70 -11.30 -9.04 6.39
N GLY A 71 -12.63 -9.21 6.33
CA GLY A 71 -13.41 -9.71 7.46
C GLY A 71 -13.23 -8.83 8.70
N ASP A 72 -12.86 -9.47 9.82
CA ASP A 72 -12.64 -8.80 11.11
C ASP A 72 -11.15 -8.48 11.38
N ASP A 73 -10.25 -8.75 10.42
CA ASP A 73 -8.81 -8.57 10.59
C ASP A 73 -8.35 -7.13 10.29
N SER A 74 -7.15 -6.78 10.79
CA SER A 74 -6.46 -5.55 10.38
C SER A 74 -5.86 -5.70 8.98
N VAL A 75 -5.89 -4.63 8.17
CA VAL A 75 -5.42 -4.65 6.77
C VAL A 75 -4.32 -3.60 6.52
N ALA A 76 -3.43 -3.92 5.58
CA ALA A 76 -2.48 -2.98 5.00
C ALA A 76 -2.78 -2.80 3.50
N LEU A 77 -2.78 -1.55 3.02
CA LEU A 77 -2.95 -1.21 1.61
C LEU A 77 -1.63 -0.64 1.07
N ILE A 78 -1.22 -1.10 -0.11
CA ILE A 78 -0.08 -0.59 -0.86
C ILE A 78 -0.46 -0.46 -2.34
N LEU A 79 -0.01 0.60 -3.00
CA LEU A 79 -0.25 0.79 -4.43
C LEU A 79 0.67 -0.10 -5.27
N GLY A 80 0.12 -0.68 -6.34
CA GLY A 80 0.83 -1.64 -7.20
C GLY A 80 2.05 -1.09 -7.96
N ASP A 81 2.21 0.22 -7.98
CA ASP A 81 3.29 0.96 -8.65
C ASP A 81 4.32 1.57 -7.68
N ASN A 82 4.12 1.41 -6.37
CA ASN A 82 4.99 2.01 -5.36
C ASN A 82 6.22 1.14 -5.10
N ILE A 83 7.39 1.79 -5.03
CA ILE A 83 8.69 1.14 -4.87
C ILE A 83 9.39 1.73 -3.65
N TYR A 84 9.60 0.90 -2.63
CA TYR A 84 10.29 1.29 -1.42
C TYR A 84 11.62 0.55 -1.30
N HIS A 85 12.67 1.27 -0.91
CA HIS A 85 13.97 0.71 -0.62
C HIS A 85 14.67 1.55 0.44
N GLY A 86 15.31 0.89 1.40
CA GLY A 86 16.14 1.58 2.37
C GLY A 86 16.52 0.72 3.57
N PRO A 87 17.57 1.10 4.30
CA PRO A 87 17.95 0.46 5.55
C PRO A 87 16.81 0.54 6.56
N GLY A 88 16.55 -0.56 7.29
CA GLY A 88 15.56 -0.57 8.37
C GLY A 88 14.09 -0.62 7.91
N LEU A 89 13.81 -0.67 6.60
CA LEU A 89 12.45 -0.72 6.06
C LEU A 89 11.63 -1.88 6.66
N SER A 90 12.16 -3.09 6.69
CA SER A 90 11.44 -4.26 7.25
C SER A 90 11.08 -4.06 8.73
N THR A 91 12.00 -3.55 9.55
CA THR A 91 11.73 -3.25 10.97
C THR A 91 10.61 -2.24 11.13
N MET A 92 10.59 -1.20 10.30
CA MET A 92 9.57 -0.17 10.31
C MET A 92 8.20 -0.74 9.92
N LEU A 93 8.13 -1.54 8.87
CA LEU A 93 6.89 -2.18 8.41
C LEU A 93 6.35 -3.16 9.44
N GLN A 94 7.20 -4.00 10.03
CA GLN A 94 6.80 -4.94 11.08
C GLN A 94 6.30 -4.21 12.35
N LYS A 95 6.87 -3.05 12.69
CA LYS A 95 6.37 -2.22 13.79
C LYS A 95 4.97 -1.72 13.50
N ALA A 96 4.70 -1.26 12.27
CA ALA A 96 3.36 -0.82 11.87
C ALA A 96 2.35 -1.97 11.87
N ALA A 97 2.74 -3.15 11.37
CA ALA A 97 1.88 -4.34 11.34
C ALA A 97 1.51 -4.87 12.74
N LYS A 98 2.33 -4.60 13.77
CA LYS A 98 2.04 -4.99 15.16
C LYS A 98 1.10 -4.03 15.90
N LYS A 99 0.69 -2.92 15.28
CA LYS A 99 -0.19 -1.94 15.93
C LYS A 99 -1.62 -2.48 15.96
N GLU A 100 -2.17 -2.68 17.15
CA GLU A 100 -3.50 -3.27 17.32
C GLU A 100 -4.67 -2.32 17.02
N LYS A 101 -4.47 -1.00 17.15
CA LYS A 101 -5.54 -0.01 17.02
C LYS A 101 -5.10 1.26 16.29
N GLY A 102 -6.01 1.81 15.50
CA GLY A 102 -5.80 3.03 14.70
C GLY A 102 -5.11 2.76 13.37
N ALA A 103 -4.73 3.83 12.67
CA ALA A 103 -4.05 3.74 11.37
C ALA A 103 -2.56 4.12 11.48
N THR A 104 -1.78 3.66 10.52
CA THR A 104 -0.39 4.11 10.30
C THR A 104 -0.23 4.46 8.84
N VAL A 105 0.26 5.66 8.55
CA VAL A 105 0.67 6.10 7.22
C VAL A 105 2.16 6.44 7.23
N PHE A 106 2.81 6.32 6.08
CA PHE A 106 4.24 6.62 5.94
C PHE A 106 4.40 7.89 5.12
N GLY A 107 4.82 8.96 5.77
CA GLY A 107 5.19 10.21 5.09
C GLY A 107 6.61 10.12 4.53
N TYR A 108 6.81 10.62 3.31
CA TYR A 108 8.11 10.73 2.66
C TYR A 108 8.37 12.16 2.20
N GLN A 109 9.60 12.64 2.42
CA GLN A 109 9.96 13.99 2.03
C GLN A 109 10.12 14.08 0.51
N VAL A 110 9.30 14.91 -0.13
CA VAL A 110 9.31 15.14 -1.58
C VAL A 110 9.66 16.58 -1.91
N LYS A 111 10.09 16.82 -3.16
CA LYS A 111 10.38 18.17 -3.65
C LYS A 111 9.13 18.94 -4.05
N ASP A 112 8.13 18.23 -4.58
CA ASP A 112 6.90 18.79 -5.16
C ASP A 112 5.68 18.23 -4.39
N PRO A 113 5.45 18.63 -3.12
CA PRO A 113 4.42 18.06 -2.25
C PRO A 113 2.98 18.32 -2.73
N GLU A 114 2.74 19.39 -3.50
CA GLU A 114 1.42 19.76 -4.05
C GLU A 114 0.78 18.70 -4.97
N ARG A 115 1.55 17.70 -5.39
CA ARG A 115 1.09 16.60 -6.25
C ARG A 115 0.47 15.43 -5.47
N PHE A 116 0.58 15.43 -4.15
CA PHE A 116 0.26 14.32 -3.26
C PHE A 116 -0.63 14.75 -2.09
N GLY A 117 -1.02 13.80 -1.24
CA GLY A 117 -1.60 14.09 0.07
C GLY A 117 -0.51 14.56 1.03
N VAL A 118 -0.57 15.81 1.50
CA VAL A 118 0.46 16.40 2.35
C VAL A 118 0.05 16.30 3.81
N VAL A 119 0.93 15.74 4.64
CA VAL A 119 0.70 15.59 6.09
C VAL A 119 1.36 16.74 6.85
N GLU A 120 0.58 17.47 7.63
CA GLU A 120 1.06 18.47 8.59
C GLU A 120 1.41 17.79 9.92
N PHE A 121 2.52 18.21 10.55
CA PHE A 121 2.96 17.67 11.84
C PHE A 121 3.09 18.77 12.89
N ASP A 122 2.87 18.40 14.16
CA ASP A 122 3.22 19.25 15.31
C ASP A 122 4.72 19.18 15.64
N THR A 123 5.13 19.89 16.69
CA THR A 123 6.54 19.93 17.14
C THR A 123 7.08 18.58 17.62
N ASP A 124 6.20 17.64 17.98
CA ASP A 124 6.53 16.31 18.47
C ASP A 124 6.37 15.24 17.37
N MET A 125 6.18 15.66 16.10
CA MET A 125 5.95 14.81 14.93
C MET A 125 4.64 14.01 14.96
N ASN A 126 3.62 14.49 15.65
CA ASN A 126 2.26 13.96 15.52
C ASN A 126 1.55 14.59 14.32
N ALA A 127 0.85 13.78 13.52
CA ALA A 127 0.08 14.28 12.39
C ALA A 127 -1.12 15.13 12.85
N ILE A 128 -1.20 16.38 12.39
CA ILE A 128 -2.29 17.33 12.71
C ILE A 128 -3.37 17.27 11.62
N SER A 129 -2.96 17.31 10.36
CA SER A 129 -3.87 17.39 9.21
C SER A 129 -3.29 16.65 8.00
N ILE A 130 -4.17 16.27 7.07
CA ILE A 130 -3.80 15.74 5.75
C ILE A 130 -4.66 16.46 4.70
N GLU A 131 -4.02 17.04 3.69
CA GLU A 131 -4.68 17.75 2.60
C GLU A 131 -4.30 17.11 1.26
N GLU A 132 -5.29 16.72 0.45
CA GLU A 132 -5.06 16.11 -0.87
C GLU A 132 -4.74 17.20 -1.90
N LYS A 133 -3.52 17.18 -2.44
CA LYS A 133 -3.02 18.09 -3.49
C LYS A 133 -3.22 19.58 -3.14
N PRO A 134 -2.65 20.07 -2.03
CA PRO A 134 -2.86 21.44 -1.58
C PRO A 134 -2.14 22.43 -2.51
N GLU A 135 -2.77 23.57 -2.81
CA GLU A 135 -2.12 24.68 -3.53
C GLU A 135 -0.97 25.30 -2.71
N TYR A 136 -1.08 25.27 -1.38
CA TYR A 136 -0.10 25.81 -0.43
C TYR A 136 0.26 24.75 0.62
N PRO A 137 1.20 23.84 0.31
CA PRO A 137 1.56 22.72 1.17
C PRO A 137 2.15 23.18 2.51
N ARG A 138 1.63 22.65 3.62
CA ARG A 138 2.06 23.00 4.99
C ARG A 138 3.30 22.23 5.46
N SER A 139 3.70 21.21 4.72
CA SER A 139 4.94 20.46 4.93
C SER A 139 5.44 19.91 3.58
N ASN A 140 6.64 19.33 3.59
CA ASN A 140 7.19 18.64 2.42
C ASN A 140 7.00 17.11 2.49
N TYR A 141 6.13 16.62 3.38
CA TYR A 141 5.87 15.19 3.57
C TYR A 141 4.60 14.78 2.83
N ALA A 142 4.77 13.94 1.82
CA ALA A 142 3.72 13.25 1.07
C ALA A 142 3.45 11.84 1.64
#